data_AF-A0AAU6ZNK9-F1
#
_entry.id   AF-A0AAU6ZNK9-F1
#
_cell.length_a   1.000
_cell.length_b   1.000
_cell.length_c   1.000
_cell.angle_alpha   90.00
_cell.angle_beta   90.00
_cell.angle_gamma   90.00
#
_symmetry.space_group_name_H-M   'P 1'
#
loop_
_entity.id
_entity.type
_entity.pdbx_description
1 polymer ?
#
loop_
_entity_poly.entity_id
_entity_poly.type
_entity_poly.pdbx_seq_one_letter_code
_entity_poly.pdbx_strand_id
1 'polypeptide(L)'
;MAEKESIPASVGHSERPAYLAARKIRDQHGLGSGPIADLHGLIGLVSPGADVAILDMPEGMDGMVATDPVRAKTVIGVATTSVPERQRSSLGHELGHIIFADYETGLRHDPSERTPQEMRADTFARHLLAPLQGVVAFLEDLRAVQGQLTLRHVSSVVHHFQVSPAIALIQMQACGWITTAQKTDWWSETAKGLALRFGWIGDYRAMAAESQTPRPPQRLIENATEAYIRNLISVQGLAALSGVDPERQLQELEESGIRPETIEVAWADLDAFGPA
;
A
#
# COMPACT_ATOMS: atom_id res chain seq x y z
N MET A 1 -2.96 -8.08 -31.21
CA MET A 1 -3.58 -6.74 -31.17
C MET A 1 -4.55 -6.74 -30.00
N ALA A 2 -4.19 -6.14 -28.87
CA ALA A 2 -5.14 -5.97 -27.77
C ALA A 2 -6.21 -4.98 -28.25
N GLU A 3 -7.46 -5.43 -28.27
CA GLU A 3 -8.61 -4.59 -28.58
C GLU A 3 -8.58 -3.38 -27.64
N LYS A 4 -8.61 -2.16 -28.19
CA LYS A 4 -8.49 -0.94 -27.41
C LYS A 4 -9.81 -0.74 -26.67
N GLU A 5 -9.96 -1.43 -25.55
CA GLU A 5 -11.19 -1.45 -24.76
C GLU A 5 -11.61 -0.02 -24.40
N SER A 6 -12.85 0.32 -24.78
CA SER A 6 -13.39 1.67 -24.67
C SER A 6 -13.48 2.10 -23.21
N ILE A 7 -13.12 3.36 -22.93
CA ILE A 7 -13.29 3.94 -21.59
C ILE A 7 -14.78 3.91 -21.23
N PRO A 8 -15.18 3.34 -20.09
CA PRO A 8 -16.58 3.31 -19.68
C PRO A 8 -17.17 4.72 -19.61
N ALA A 9 -18.40 4.89 -20.11
CA ALA A 9 -19.07 6.20 -20.16
C ALA A 9 -19.27 6.84 -18.78
N SER A 10 -19.26 6.02 -17.72
CA SER A 10 -19.34 6.45 -16.32
C SER A 10 -18.06 7.12 -15.81
N VAL A 11 -16.90 6.94 -16.48
CA VAL A 11 -15.67 7.64 -16.14
C VAL A 11 -15.74 9.05 -16.71
N GLY A 12 -15.89 10.04 -15.81
CA GLY A 12 -16.01 11.45 -16.18
C GLY A 12 -14.77 11.96 -16.90
N HIS A 13 -14.89 13.02 -17.70
CA HIS A 13 -13.77 13.53 -18.52
C HIS A 13 -12.51 13.86 -17.68
N SER A 14 -12.70 14.49 -16.52
CA SER A 14 -11.63 14.80 -15.57
C SER A 14 -11.00 13.56 -14.92
N GLU A 15 -11.72 12.44 -14.85
CA GLU A 15 -11.26 11.20 -14.24
C GLU A 15 -10.47 10.31 -15.20
N ARG A 16 -10.63 10.51 -16.52
CA ARG A 16 -10.01 9.66 -17.56
C ARG A 16 -8.49 9.51 -17.42
N PRO A 17 -7.70 10.56 -17.13
CA PRO A 17 -6.26 10.40 -16.96
C PRO A 17 -5.92 9.42 -15.83
N ALA A 18 -6.53 9.58 -14.66
CA ALA A 18 -6.35 8.70 -13.50
C ALA A 18 -6.80 7.26 -13.78
N TYR A 19 -7.99 7.10 -14.39
CA TYR A 19 -8.49 5.78 -14.80
C TYR A 19 -7.52 5.06 -15.75
N LEU A 20 -7.05 5.75 -16.79
CA LEU A 20 -6.14 5.18 -17.78
C LEU A 20 -4.77 4.85 -17.16
N ALA A 21 -4.26 5.69 -16.27
CA ALA A 21 -3.02 5.45 -15.56
C ALA A 21 -3.12 4.21 -14.66
N ALA A 22 -4.18 4.09 -13.86
CA ALA A 22 -4.42 2.92 -13.02
C ALA A 22 -4.51 1.64 -13.86
N ARG A 23 -5.27 1.66 -14.97
CA ARG A 23 -5.35 0.52 -15.89
C ARG A 23 -3.99 0.17 -16.49
N LYS A 24 -3.23 1.18 -16.95
CA LYS A 24 -1.89 0.98 -17.50
C LYS A 24 -0.96 0.30 -16.50
N ILE A 25 -0.96 0.71 -15.23
CA ILE A 25 -0.18 0.05 -14.18
C ILE A 25 -0.62 -1.41 -14.01
N ARG A 26 -1.93 -1.67 -13.95
CA ARG A 26 -2.43 -3.05 -13.85
C ARG A 26 -2.00 -3.91 -15.03
N ASP A 27 -2.05 -3.38 -16.25
CA ASP A 27 -1.64 -4.10 -17.46
C ASP A 27 -0.13 -4.35 -17.51
N GLN A 28 0.68 -3.32 -17.23
CA GLN A 28 2.15 -3.40 -17.29
C GLN A 28 2.73 -4.38 -16.28
N HIS A 29 2.09 -4.53 -15.12
CA HIS A 29 2.53 -5.42 -14.04
C HIS A 29 1.73 -6.71 -13.94
N GLY A 30 0.87 -7.02 -14.92
CA GLY A 30 0.13 -8.28 -14.97
C GLY A 30 -0.84 -8.50 -13.80
N LEU A 31 -1.37 -7.42 -13.22
CA LEU A 31 -2.26 -7.49 -12.04
C LEU A 31 -3.67 -7.99 -12.37
N GLY A 32 -4.01 -8.10 -13.66
CA GLY A 32 -5.34 -8.51 -14.13
C GLY A 32 -6.45 -7.62 -13.58
N SER A 33 -7.60 -8.20 -13.25
CA SER A 33 -8.77 -7.50 -12.68
C SER A 33 -9.04 -7.78 -11.19
N GLY A 34 -8.27 -8.69 -10.58
CA GLY A 34 -8.45 -9.09 -9.18
C GLY A 34 -7.85 -8.14 -8.14
N PRO A 35 -7.95 -8.47 -6.85
CA PRO A 35 -7.39 -7.66 -5.77
C PRO A 35 -5.85 -7.65 -5.81
N ILE A 36 -5.28 -6.55 -5.35
CA ILE A 36 -3.82 -6.41 -5.16
C ILE A 36 -3.50 -6.87 -3.74
N ALA A 37 -2.81 -8.01 -3.62
CA ALA A 37 -2.42 -8.56 -2.32
C ALA A 37 -1.33 -7.70 -1.66
N ASP A 38 -0.20 -7.51 -2.35
CA ASP A 38 0.93 -6.72 -1.85
C ASP A 38 1.06 -5.37 -2.57
N LEU A 39 0.43 -4.34 -1.99
CA LEU A 39 0.52 -2.98 -2.50
C LEU A 39 1.88 -2.33 -2.24
N HIS A 40 2.59 -2.75 -1.18
CA HIS A 40 3.91 -2.21 -0.84
C HIS A 40 4.94 -2.64 -1.89
N GLY A 41 4.99 -3.94 -2.21
CA GLY A 41 5.83 -4.47 -3.27
C GLY A 41 5.48 -3.90 -4.64
N LEU A 42 4.19 -3.66 -4.92
CA LEU A 42 3.78 -3.01 -6.17
C LEU A 42 4.36 -1.60 -6.31
N ILE A 43 4.33 -0.79 -5.25
CA ILE A 43 4.89 0.57 -5.30
C ILE A 43 6.39 0.53 -5.63
N GLY A 44 7.15 -0.36 -4.99
CA GLY A 44 8.58 -0.53 -5.27
C GLY A 44 8.86 -0.97 -6.72
N LEU A 45 7.98 -1.78 -7.30
CA LEU A 45 8.07 -2.22 -8.69
C LEU A 45 7.70 -1.11 -9.70
N VAL A 46 6.68 -0.31 -9.38
CA VAL A 46 6.15 0.75 -10.26
C VAL A 46 7.05 2.00 -10.23
N SER A 47 7.65 2.31 -9.08
CA SER A 47 8.52 3.47 -8.89
C SER A 47 9.87 3.06 -8.33
N PRO A 48 10.80 2.57 -9.18
CA PRO A 48 12.14 2.20 -8.75
C PRO A 48 12.87 3.40 -8.12
N GLY A 49 13.05 3.38 -6.80
CA GLY A 49 13.62 4.49 -6.04
C GLY A 49 12.66 5.14 -5.05
N ALA A 50 11.38 4.77 -5.07
CA ALA A 50 10.45 5.02 -3.99
C ALA A 50 10.52 3.90 -2.94
N ASP A 51 10.80 4.29 -1.71
CA ASP A 51 10.80 3.43 -0.54
C ASP A 51 9.51 3.66 0.26
N VAL A 52 8.79 2.60 0.63
CA VAL A 52 7.53 2.73 1.41
C VAL A 52 7.78 2.41 2.87
N ALA A 53 7.32 3.28 3.75
CA ALA A 53 7.33 3.09 5.20
C ALA A 53 5.92 3.20 5.77
N ILE A 54 5.56 2.29 6.67
CA ILE A 54 4.39 2.42 7.56
C ILE A 54 4.89 2.93 8.91
N LEU A 55 4.39 4.09 9.34
CA LEU A 55 4.94 4.85 10.46
C LEU A 55 3.84 5.27 11.42
N ASP A 56 4.17 5.40 12.70
CA ASP A 56 3.32 6.13 13.64
C ASP A 56 3.43 7.62 13.33
N MET A 57 2.36 8.19 12.78
CA MET A 57 2.30 9.59 12.37
C MET A 57 1.39 10.38 13.33
N PRO A 58 1.65 11.69 13.53
CA PRO A 58 0.73 12.57 14.25
C PRO A 58 -0.70 12.50 13.70
N GLU A 59 -1.68 12.71 14.60
CA GLU A 59 -3.09 12.71 14.23
C GLU A 59 -3.39 13.67 13.07
N GLY A 60 -4.19 13.20 12.11
CA GLY A 60 -4.58 13.96 10.92
C GLY A 60 -3.61 13.86 9.74
N MET A 61 -2.48 13.16 9.86
CA MET A 61 -1.62 12.82 8.73
C MET A 61 -1.80 11.36 8.33
N ASP A 62 -2.21 11.15 7.07
CA ASP A 62 -2.53 9.82 6.55
C ASP A 62 -1.43 9.26 5.65
N GLY A 63 -0.74 10.17 4.97
CA GLY A 63 0.38 9.87 4.10
C GLY A 63 1.26 11.10 3.90
N MET A 64 2.48 10.86 3.46
CA MET A 64 3.39 11.88 2.98
C MET A 64 4.36 11.30 1.95
N VAL A 65 4.80 12.14 1.03
CA VAL A 65 5.91 11.84 0.13
C VAL A 65 7.05 12.81 0.41
N ALA A 66 8.22 12.28 0.74
CA ALA A 66 9.44 13.04 0.91
C ALA A 66 10.44 12.64 -0.16
N THR A 67 11.01 13.60 -0.88
CA THR A 67 12.08 13.33 -1.86
C THR A 67 13.35 14.06 -1.45
N ASP A 68 14.45 13.34 -1.31
CA ASP A 68 15.79 13.91 -1.19
C ASP A 68 16.26 14.36 -2.58
N PRO A 69 16.37 15.68 -2.85
CA PRO A 69 16.72 16.20 -4.17
C PRO A 69 18.18 15.93 -4.54
N VAL A 70 19.07 15.69 -3.57
CA VAL A 70 20.49 15.42 -3.80
C VAL A 70 20.68 13.96 -4.19
N ARG A 71 19.98 13.05 -3.51
CA ARG A 71 20.10 11.60 -3.74
C ARG A 71 19.08 11.04 -4.72
N ALA A 72 18.12 11.86 -5.16
CA ALA A 72 16.97 11.45 -5.96
C ALA A 72 16.27 10.21 -5.36
N LYS A 73 16.08 10.22 -4.03
CA LYS A 73 15.42 9.15 -3.28
C LYS A 73 14.09 9.64 -2.77
N THR A 74 13.03 8.89 -3.04
CA THR A 74 11.68 9.21 -2.59
C THR A 74 11.29 8.22 -1.49
N VAL A 75 10.71 8.71 -0.41
CA VAL A 75 10.11 7.89 0.65
C VAL A 75 8.64 8.24 0.73
N ILE A 76 7.79 7.22 0.68
CA ILE A 76 6.37 7.33 0.99
C ILE A 76 6.19 6.89 2.44
N GLY A 77 5.74 7.80 3.30
CA GLY A 77 5.28 7.46 4.64
C GLY A 77 3.77 7.33 4.63
N VAL A 78 3.22 6.22 5.12
CA VAL A 78 1.79 6.06 5.38
C VAL A 78 1.56 5.73 6.84
N ALA A 79 0.52 6.30 7.43
CA ALA A 79 0.25 6.12 8.85
C ALA A 79 -0.14 4.68 9.19
N THR A 80 0.28 4.21 10.36
CA THR A 80 -0.39 3.11 11.04
C THR A 80 -1.85 3.47 11.31
N THR A 81 -2.75 2.51 11.23
CA THR A 81 -4.17 2.76 11.46
C THR A 81 -4.93 1.50 11.82
N SER A 82 -5.97 1.65 12.66
CA SER A 82 -6.92 0.57 12.95
C SER A 82 -7.98 0.36 11.86
N VAL A 83 -7.95 1.18 10.80
CA VAL A 83 -8.87 1.12 9.65
C VAL A 83 -8.09 0.66 8.42
N PRO A 84 -7.95 -0.66 8.17
CA PRO A 84 -7.02 -1.19 7.17
C PRO A 84 -7.29 -0.69 5.74
N GLU A 85 -8.55 -0.50 5.39
CA GLU A 85 -8.93 0.05 4.08
C GLU A 85 -8.40 1.48 3.88
N ARG A 86 -8.23 2.25 4.96
CA ARG A 86 -7.70 3.62 4.92
C ARG A 86 -6.22 3.62 4.54
N GLN A 87 -5.43 2.73 5.15
CA GLN A 87 -4.02 2.58 4.79
C GLN A 87 -3.86 2.18 3.33
N ARG A 88 -4.68 1.23 2.85
CA ARG A 88 -4.65 0.80 1.44
C ARG A 88 -5.04 1.93 0.50
N SER A 89 -6.06 2.73 0.82
CA SER A 89 -6.40 3.90 0.01
C SER A 89 -5.31 4.96 0.04
N SER A 90 -4.68 5.22 1.19
CA SER A 90 -3.56 6.17 1.30
C SER A 90 -2.37 5.72 0.45
N LEU A 91 -1.97 4.45 0.53
CA LEU A 91 -0.91 3.90 -0.33
C LEU A 91 -1.24 4.04 -1.82
N GLY A 92 -2.48 3.74 -2.22
CA GLY A 92 -2.93 3.91 -3.60
C GLY A 92 -2.96 5.38 -4.04
N HIS A 93 -3.32 6.29 -3.13
CA HIS A 93 -3.38 7.72 -3.34
C HIS A 93 -1.97 8.30 -3.54
N GLU A 94 -1.02 7.98 -2.65
CA GLU A 94 0.38 8.41 -2.77
C GLU A 94 1.04 7.87 -4.03
N LEU A 95 0.74 6.62 -4.43
CA LEU A 95 1.19 6.10 -5.71
C LEU A 95 0.62 6.91 -6.88
N GLY A 96 -0.63 7.37 -6.77
CA GLY A 96 -1.23 8.30 -7.72
C GLY A 96 -0.41 9.57 -7.88
N HIS A 97 -0.03 10.21 -6.76
CA HIS A 97 0.83 11.40 -6.80
C HIS A 97 2.17 11.15 -7.49
N ILE A 98 2.81 10.01 -7.22
CA ILE A 98 4.07 9.64 -7.88
C ILE A 98 3.89 9.49 -9.39
N ILE A 99 2.85 8.77 -9.83
CA ILE A 99 2.59 8.51 -11.25
C ILE A 99 2.34 9.80 -12.03
N PHE A 100 1.67 10.77 -11.42
CA PHE A 100 1.38 12.05 -12.05
C PHE A 100 2.44 13.13 -11.82
N ALA A 101 3.50 12.81 -11.08
CA ALA A 101 4.50 13.77 -10.63
C ALA A 101 3.89 14.98 -9.89
N ASP A 102 2.84 14.72 -9.11
CA ASP A 102 2.07 15.73 -8.37
C ASP A 102 2.71 16.11 -7.02
N TYR A 103 3.93 15.64 -6.76
CA TYR A 103 4.68 16.04 -5.58
C TYR A 103 5.18 17.49 -5.76
N GLU A 104 4.42 18.47 -5.28
CA GLU A 104 5.02 19.78 -4.99
C GLU A 104 6.09 19.56 -3.92
N THR A 105 7.34 19.84 -4.27
CA THR A 105 8.50 19.68 -3.39
C THR A 105 8.27 20.45 -2.09
N GLY A 106 7.87 19.73 -1.03
CA GLY A 106 7.84 20.24 0.34
C GLY A 106 6.58 20.99 0.78
N LEU A 107 5.46 20.93 0.06
CA LEU A 107 4.21 21.52 0.54
C LEU A 107 3.32 20.48 1.20
N ARG A 108 2.96 20.76 2.46
CA ARG A 108 1.83 20.13 3.15
C ARG A 108 0.59 20.33 2.27
N HIS A 109 0.05 19.27 1.69
CA HIS A 109 -1.33 19.33 1.22
C HIS A 109 -2.24 19.36 2.45
N ASP A 110 -3.02 20.43 2.57
CA ASP A 110 -4.14 20.47 3.50
C ASP A 110 -5.18 19.47 2.97
N PRO A 111 -5.48 18.37 3.70
CA PRO A 111 -6.42 17.36 3.25
C PRO A 111 -7.84 17.91 3.00
N SER A 112 -8.13 19.15 3.42
CA SER A 112 -9.41 19.81 3.22
C SER A 112 -9.53 20.56 1.88
N GLU A 113 -8.43 20.86 1.20
CA GLU A 113 -8.49 21.47 -0.14
C GLU A 113 -8.60 20.38 -1.21
N ARG A 114 -9.79 20.25 -1.80
CA ARG A 114 -10.05 19.34 -2.93
C ARG A 114 -9.44 19.85 -4.22
N THR A 115 -8.11 19.90 -4.29
CA THR A 115 -7.39 20.30 -5.50
C THR A 115 -7.63 19.27 -6.63
N PRO A 116 -7.47 19.66 -7.90
CA PRO A 116 -7.51 18.72 -9.02
C PRO A 116 -6.51 17.56 -8.89
N GLN A 117 -5.40 17.76 -8.20
CA GLN A 117 -4.35 16.78 -7.90
C GLN A 117 -4.89 15.72 -6.93
N GLU A 118 -5.45 16.15 -5.80
CA GLU A 118 -6.07 15.27 -4.79
C GLU A 118 -7.19 14.42 -5.39
N MET A 119 -8.12 15.04 -6.15
CA MET A 119 -9.20 14.32 -6.82
C MET A 119 -8.68 13.30 -7.84
N ARG A 120 -7.56 13.60 -8.51
CA ARG A 120 -6.91 12.69 -9.46
C ARG A 120 -6.25 11.51 -8.73
N ALA A 121 -5.58 11.74 -7.61
CA ALA A 121 -4.99 10.70 -6.78
C ALA A 121 -6.05 9.76 -6.19
N ASP A 122 -7.15 10.30 -5.65
CA ASP A 122 -8.31 9.51 -5.19
C ASP A 122 -8.92 8.65 -6.31
N THR A 123 -9.07 9.26 -7.49
CA THR A 123 -9.60 8.56 -8.68
C THR A 123 -8.65 7.46 -9.14
N PHE A 124 -7.35 7.69 -9.10
CA PHE A 124 -6.34 6.69 -9.43
C PHE A 124 -6.41 5.54 -8.43
N ALA A 125 -6.41 5.83 -7.13
CA ALA A 125 -6.45 4.83 -6.06
C ALA A 125 -7.66 3.91 -6.19
N ARG A 126 -8.88 4.45 -6.37
CA ARG A 126 -10.09 3.62 -6.50
C ARG A 126 -10.04 2.70 -7.73
N HIS A 127 -9.53 3.18 -8.86
CA HIS A 127 -9.44 2.37 -10.09
C HIS A 127 -8.30 1.36 -10.06
N LEU A 128 -7.23 1.65 -9.32
CA LEU A 128 -6.14 0.71 -9.08
C LEU A 128 -6.60 -0.43 -8.17
N LEU A 129 -7.21 -0.10 -7.02
CA LEU A 129 -7.57 -1.05 -5.97
C LEU A 129 -8.81 -1.90 -6.31
N ALA A 130 -9.83 -1.27 -6.90
CA ALA A 130 -11.08 -1.92 -7.29
C ALA A 130 -11.41 -1.55 -8.74
N PRO A 131 -10.77 -2.20 -9.74
CA PRO A 131 -10.99 -1.88 -11.15
C PRO A 131 -12.44 -2.21 -11.55
N LEU A 132 -13.04 -1.36 -12.38
CA LEU A 132 -14.44 -1.50 -12.83
C LEU A 132 -14.74 -2.90 -13.39
N GLN A 133 -13.88 -3.39 -14.29
CA GLN A 133 -13.99 -4.73 -14.87
C GLN A 133 -13.89 -5.85 -13.81
N GLY A 134 -13.09 -5.66 -12.76
CA GLY A 134 -12.97 -6.61 -11.66
C GLY A 134 -14.23 -6.65 -10.80
N VAL A 135 -14.80 -5.49 -10.50
CA VAL A 135 -16.06 -5.40 -9.75
C VAL A 135 -17.20 -6.07 -10.50
N VAL A 136 -17.30 -5.87 -11.82
CA VAL A 136 -18.29 -6.54 -12.67
C VAL A 136 -18.09 -8.05 -12.64
N ALA A 137 -16.90 -8.54 -12.99
CA ALA A 137 -16.61 -9.97 -13.04
C ALA A 137 -16.87 -10.66 -11.68
N PHE A 138 -16.48 -10.02 -10.59
CA PHE A 138 -16.70 -10.57 -9.25
C PHE A 138 -18.19 -10.64 -8.88
N LEU A 139 -18.99 -9.64 -9.23
CA LEU A 139 -20.44 -9.68 -8.99
C LEU A 139 -21.13 -10.75 -9.85
N GLU A 140 -20.68 -10.95 -11.08
CA GLU A 140 -21.14 -12.03 -11.97
C GLU A 140 -20.78 -13.41 -11.42
N ASP A 141 -19.57 -13.59 -10.89
CA ASP A 141 -19.13 -14.83 -10.22
C ASP A 141 -19.98 -15.16 -8.99
N LEU A 142 -20.41 -14.13 -8.25
CA LEU A 142 -21.37 -14.25 -7.16
C LEU A 142 -22.80 -14.54 -7.62
N ARG A 143 -23.05 -14.59 -8.94
CA ARG A 143 -24.37 -14.74 -9.56
C ARG A 143 -25.34 -13.64 -9.13
N ALA A 144 -24.82 -12.43 -8.91
CA ALA A 144 -25.64 -11.27 -8.56
C ALA A 144 -26.54 -10.89 -9.74
N VAL A 145 -27.75 -10.42 -9.43
CA VAL A 145 -28.72 -9.94 -10.43
C VAL A 145 -28.79 -8.42 -10.35
N GLN A 146 -28.54 -7.74 -11.47
CA GLN A 146 -28.66 -6.27 -11.55
C GLN A 146 -30.05 -5.82 -11.07
N GLY A 147 -30.08 -4.74 -10.29
CA GLY A 147 -31.30 -4.24 -9.65
C GLY A 147 -31.76 -5.00 -8.41
N GLN A 148 -31.15 -6.15 -8.07
CA GLN A 148 -31.46 -6.93 -6.87
C GLN A 148 -30.29 -6.98 -5.87
N LEU A 149 -29.35 -6.04 -6.00
CA LEU A 149 -28.22 -5.97 -5.09
C LEU A 149 -28.65 -5.61 -3.68
N THR A 150 -27.97 -6.24 -2.74
CA THR A 150 -28.17 -6.08 -1.31
C THR A 150 -26.85 -5.71 -0.65
N LEU A 151 -26.91 -5.27 0.60
CA LEU A 151 -25.70 -4.95 1.34
C LEU A 151 -24.72 -6.13 1.51
N ARG A 152 -25.20 -7.39 1.40
CA ARG A 152 -24.31 -8.55 1.34
C ARG A 152 -23.34 -8.47 0.16
N HIS A 153 -23.81 -8.01 -1.01
CA HIS A 153 -22.97 -7.85 -2.20
C HIS A 153 -21.93 -6.74 -2.00
N VAL A 154 -22.32 -5.62 -1.36
CA VAL A 154 -21.37 -4.55 -0.98
C VAL A 154 -20.29 -5.10 -0.04
N SER A 155 -20.70 -5.86 0.98
CA SER A 155 -19.78 -6.54 1.91
C SER A 155 -18.82 -7.48 1.19
N SER A 156 -19.31 -8.27 0.23
CA SER A 156 -18.47 -9.16 -0.58
C SER A 156 -17.44 -8.37 -1.40
N VAL A 157 -17.82 -7.25 -2.03
CA VAL A 157 -16.89 -6.40 -2.81
C VAL A 157 -15.84 -5.75 -1.91
N VAL A 158 -16.27 -5.19 -0.76
CA VAL A 158 -15.40 -4.62 0.27
C VAL A 158 -14.38 -5.64 0.74
N HIS A 159 -14.81 -6.86 1.05
CA HIS A 159 -13.94 -7.92 1.51
C HIS A 159 -12.98 -8.39 0.42
N HIS A 160 -13.47 -8.64 -0.79
CA HIS A 160 -12.66 -9.17 -1.88
C HIS A 160 -11.57 -8.20 -2.34
N PHE A 161 -11.90 -6.93 -2.54
CA PHE A 161 -10.93 -5.91 -2.98
C PHE A 161 -10.17 -5.23 -1.83
N GLN A 162 -10.58 -5.49 -0.57
CA GLN A 162 -10.03 -4.87 0.63
C GLN A 162 -10.03 -3.33 0.52
N VAL A 163 -11.18 -2.78 0.13
CA VAL A 163 -11.41 -1.33 -0.05
C VAL A 163 -12.50 -0.84 0.89
N SER A 164 -12.59 0.47 1.11
CA SER A 164 -13.66 1.03 1.92
C SER A 164 -15.05 0.82 1.28
N PRO A 165 -16.13 0.79 2.07
CA PRO A 165 -17.49 0.79 1.54
C PRO A 165 -17.75 1.94 0.57
N ALA A 166 -17.19 3.13 0.84
CA ALA A 166 -17.30 4.27 -0.06
C ALA A 166 -16.70 3.98 -1.45
N ILE A 167 -15.48 3.42 -1.52
CA ILE A 167 -14.85 3.03 -2.79
C ILE A 167 -15.69 1.96 -3.50
N ALA A 168 -16.11 0.91 -2.79
CA ALA A 168 -16.93 -0.15 -3.35
C ALA A 168 -18.23 0.39 -3.96
N LEU A 169 -18.96 1.24 -3.23
CA LEU A 169 -20.20 1.85 -3.69
C LEU A 169 -19.98 2.76 -4.91
N ILE A 170 -18.90 3.54 -4.95
CA ILE A 170 -18.55 4.36 -6.12
C ILE A 170 -18.33 3.47 -7.35
N GLN A 171 -17.55 2.39 -7.24
CA GLN A 171 -17.26 1.51 -8.37
C GLN A 171 -18.49 0.71 -8.81
N MET A 172 -19.27 0.20 -7.86
CA MET A 172 -20.52 -0.51 -8.16
C MET A 172 -21.53 0.40 -8.87
N GLN A 173 -21.63 1.67 -8.47
CA GLN A 173 -22.47 2.65 -9.15
C GLN A 173 -21.92 2.97 -10.56
N ALA A 174 -20.61 3.16 -10.69
CA ALA A 174 -19.97 3.47 -11.97
C ALA A 174 -20.16 2.34 -12.99
N CYS A 175 -20.23 1.09 -12.55
CA CYS A 175 -20.55 -0.07 -13.39
C CYS A 175 -22.06 -0.33 -13.56
N GLY A 176 -22.94 0.54 -13.04
CA GLY A 176 -24.39 0.42 -13.20
C GLY A 176 -25.06 -0.66 -12.35
N TRP A 177 -24.36 -1.25 -11.39
CA TRP A 177 -24.89 -2.32 -10.54
C TRP A 177 -25.81 -1.82 -9.44
N ILE A 178 -25.58 -0.58 -8.96
CA ILE A 178 -26.41 0.06 -7.94
C ILE A 178 -26.85 1.44 -8.37
N THR A 179 -28.00 1.86 -7.85
CA THR A 179 -28.56 3.20 -8.06
C THR A 179 -27.93 4.24 -7.14
N THR A 180 -28.11 5.52 -7.46
CA THR A 180 -27.74 6.63 -6.56
C THR A 180 -28.44 6.54 -5.22
N ALA A 181 -29.71 6.12 -5.19
CA ALA A 181 -30.46 5.94 -3.94
C ALA A 181 -29.83 4.86 -3.05
N GLN A 182 -29.53 3.68 -3.60
CA GLN A 182 -28.84 2.62 -2.87
C GLN A 182 -27.46 3.05 -2.36
N LYS A 183 -26.69 3.78 -3.18
CA LYS A 183 -25.40 4.33 -2.74
C LYS A 183 -25.57 5.26 -1.54
N THR A 184 -26.56 6.16 -1.58
CA THR A 184 -26.85 7.07 -0.46
C THR A 184 -27.27 6.29 0.78
N ASP A 185 -28.15 5.30 0.65
CA ASP A 185 -28.65 4.50 1.76
C ASP A 185 -27.54 3.69 2.46
N TRP A 186 -26.53 3.26 1.71
CA TRP A 186 -25.43 2.43 2.22
C TRP A 186 -24.15 3.22 2.53
N TRP A 187 -24.13 4.54 2.32
CA TRP A 187 -22.92 5.36 2.44
C TRP A 187 -22.30 5.38 3.84
N SER A 188 -23.12 5.24 4.88
CA SER A 188 -22.69 5.26 6.28
C SER A 188 -22.15 3.92 6.79
N GLU A 189 -22.17 2.87 5.97
CA GLU A 189 -21.67 1.55 6.35
C GLU A 189 -20.14 1.56 6.48
N THR A 190 -19.62 0.77 7.42
CA THR A 190 -18.17 0.65 7.68
C THR A 190 -17.69 -0.76 7.38
N ALA A 191 -16.43 -0.93 6.97
CA ALA A 191 -15.88 -2.26 6.70
C ALA A 191 -15.99 -3.18 7.92
N LYS A 192 -15.68 -2.66 9.13
CA LYS A 192 -15.87 -3.38 10.40
C LYS A 192 -17.32 -3.79 10.65
N GLY A 193 -18.28 -2.90 10.39
CA GLY A 193 -19.71 -3.18 10.54
C GLY A 193 -20.20 -4.26 9.58
N LEU A 194 -19.76 -4.19 8.32
CA LEU A 194 -20.02 -5.23 7.32
C LEU A 194 -19.38 -6.57 7.72
N ALA A 195 -18.15 -6.55 8.23
CA ALA A 195 -17.44 -7.74 8.70
C ALA A 195 -18.16 -8.44 9.85
N LEU A 196 -18.65 -7.68 10.83
CA LEU A 196 -19.47 -8.19 11.93
C LEU A 196 -20.79 -8.78 11.41
N ARG A 197 -21.48 -8.07 10.52
CA ARG A 197 -22.80 -8.47 10.00
C ARG A 197 -22.73 -9.72 9.12
N PHE A 198 -21.65 -9.89 8.36
CA PHE A 198 -21.54 -10.93 7.33
C PHE A 198 -20.49 -12.01 7.61
N GLY A 199 -19.89 -12.00 8.81
CA GLY A 199 -19.14 -13.16 9.33
C GLY A 199 -17.65 -13.22 8.99
N TRP A 200 -17.05 -12.11 8.55
CA TRP A 200 -15.62 -12.04 8.20
C TRP A 200 -14.81 -11.13 9.15
N ILE A 201 -15.28 -10.96 10.39
CA ILE A 201 -14.61 -10.12 11.40
C ILE A 201 -13.20 -10.62 11.76
N GLY A 202 -12.94 -11.92 11.63
CA GLY A 202 -11.59 -12.49 11.82
C GLY A 202 -10.60 -11.90 10.83
N ASP A 203 -10.97 -11.92 9.55
CA ASP A 203 -10.16 -11.36 8.45
C ASP A 203 -9.97 -9.85 8.63
N TYR A 204 -11.03 -9.12 9.00
CA TYR A 204 -10.93 -7.68 9.30
C TYR A 204 -9.94 -7.39 10.43
N ARG A 205 -9.96 -8.17 11.51
CA ARG A 205 -9.01 -8.00 12.64
C ARG A 205 -7.58 -8.29 12.23
N ALA A 206 -7.35 -9.31 11.38
CA ALA A 206 -6.04 -9.62 10.85
C ALA A 206 -5.50 -8.45 9.99
N MET A 207 -6.32 -7.95 9.06
CA MET A 207 -5.98 -6.77 8.26
C MET A 207 -5.70 -5.54 9.13
N ALA A 208 -6.54 -5.29 10.15
CA ALA A 208 -6.36 -4.15 11.05
C ALA A 208 -5.10 -4.28 11.93
N ALA A 209 -4.71 -5.49 12.32
CA ALA A 209 -3.45 -5.71 13.03
C ALA A 209 -2.24 -5.46 12.13
N GLU A 210 -2.30 -5.91 10.88
CA GLU A 210 -1.27 -5.65 9.88
C GLU A 210 -1.11 -4.15 9.61
N SER A 211 -2.22 -3.42 9.48
CA SER A 211 -2.18 -1.96 9.23
C SER A 211 -1.74 -1.13 10.44
N GLN A 212 -1.75 -1.71 11.64
CA GLN A 212 -1.20 -1.10 12.85
C GLN A 212 0.28 -1.43 13.07
N THR A 213 0.85 -2.32 12.26
CA THR A 213 2.25 -2.73 12.43
C THR A 213 3.16 -1.75 11.67
N PRO A 214 4.04 -1.00 12.35
CA PRO A 214 5.04 -0.19 11.68
C PRO A 214 5.91 -1.05 10.78
N ARG A 215 6.24 -0.54 9.60
CA ARG A 215 7.07 -1.23 8.61
C ARG A 215 8.11 -0.25 8.06
N PRO A 216 9.40 -0.40 8.39
CA PRO A 216 10.45 0.38 7.77
C PRO A 216 10.57 0.03 6.28
N PRO A 217 11.18 0.89 5.46
CA PRO A 217 11.45 0.57 4.06
C PRO A 217 12.20 -0.76 3.89
N GLN A 218 11.67 -1.64 3.05
CA GLN A 218 12.27 -2.96 2.80
C GLN A 218 13.74 -2.85 2.39
N ARG A 219 14.06 -1.93 1.48
CA ARG A 219 15.43 -1.70 1.00
C ARG A 219 16.38 -1.22 2.09
N LEU A 220 15.88 -0.50 3.10
CA LEU A 220 16.68 -0.11 4.26
C LEU A 220 17.05 -1.35 5.09
N ILE A 221 16.08 -2.24 5.32
CA ILE A 221 16.29 -3.48 6.06
C ILE A 221 17.20 -4.45 5.30
N GLU A 222 17.03 -4.56 3.98
CA GLU A 222 17.91 -5.35 3.12
C GLU A 222 19.36 -4.86 3.22
N ASN A 223 19.60 -3.56 3.08
CA ASN A 223 20.95 -2.98 3.21
C ASN A 223 21.54 -3.17 4.62
N ALA A 224 20.72 -3.06 5.66
CA ALA A 224 21.14 -3.31 7.03
C ALA A 224 21.47 -4.78 7.28
N THR A 225 20.69 -5.70 6.69
CA THR A 225 20.94 -7.14 6.76
C THR A 225 22.25 -7.49 6.07
N GLU A 226 22.50 -6.94 4.88
CA GLU A 226 23.78 -7.10 4.18
C GLU A 226 24.95 -6.51 4.98
N ALA A 227 24.76 -5.33 5.60
CA ALA A 227 25.77 -4.74 6.46
C ALA A 227 26.06 -5.61 7.70
N TYR A 228 25.05 -6.26 8.27
CA TYR A 228 25.22 -7.22 9.35
C TYR A 228 26.00 -8.46 8.88
N ILE A 229 25.65 -9.02 7.72
CA ILE A 229 26.36 -10.15 7.11
C ILE A 229 27.83 -9.80 6.88
N ARG A 230 28.14 -8.58 6.42
CA ARG A 230 29.51 -8.10 6.24
C ARG A 230 30.20 -7.66 7.54
N ASN A 231 29.57 -7.89 8.69
CA ASN A 231 30.07 -7.50 10.01
C ASN A 231 30.37 -5.99 10.14
N LEU A 232 29.62 -5.15 9.41
CA LEU A 232 29.71 -3.68 9.43
C LEU A 232 28.80 -3.05 10.49
N ILE A 233 27.69 -3.74 10.83
CA ILE A 233 26.80 -3.34 11.92
C ILE A 233 26.54 -4.54 12.83
N SER A 234 26.22 -4.26 14.09
CA SER A 234 25.84 -5.29 15.03
C SER A 234 24.38 -5.72 14.85
N VAL A 235 24.00 -6.86 15.44
CA VAL A 235 22.62 -7.32 15.46
C VAL A 235 21.68 -6.31 16.15
N GLN A 236 22.17 -5.55 17.14
CA GLN A 236 21.40 -4.48 17.78
C GLN A 236 21.09 -3.35 16.81
N GLY A 237 22.02 -3.00 15.92
CA GLY A 237 21.79 -2.00 14.88
C GLY A 237 20.73 -2.44 13.87
N LEU A 238 20.80 -3.70 13.43
CA LEU A 238 19.79 -4.28 12.53
C LEU A 238 18.41 -4.37 13.20
N ALA A 239 18.36 -4.81 14.45
CA ALA A 239 17.13 -4.93 15.24
C ALA A 239 16.46 -3.57 15.45
N ALA A 240 17.24 -2.52 15.75
CA ALA A 240 16.74 -1.16 15.90
C ALA A 240 16.10 -0.63 14.60
N LEU A 241 16.69 -0.92 13.44
CA LEU A 241 16.13 -0.54 12.14
C LEU A 241 14.86 -1.33 11.80
N SER A 242 14.83 -2.61 12.16
CA SER A 242 13.73 -3.54 11.86
C SER A 242 12.55 -3.40 12.83
N GLY A 243 12.74 -2.73 13.98
CA GLY A 243 11.73 -2.64 15.03
C GLY A 243 11.49 -3.96 15.77
N VAL A 244 12.48 -4.85 15.78
CA VAL A 244 12.43 -6.18 16.39
C VAL A 244 13.31 -6.21 17.63
N ASP A 245 12.96 -7.06 18.60
CA ASP A 245 13.83 -7.33 19.74
C ASP A 245 15.17 -7.94 19.29
N PRO A 246 16.34 -7.45 19.78
CA PRO A 246 17.64 -7.95 19.34
C PRO A 246 17.90 -9.44 19.59
N GLU A 247 17.39 -10.02 20.69
CA GLU A 247 17.56 -11.44 20.98
C GLU A 247 16.75 -12.27 20.00
N ARG A 248 15.50 -11.88 19.75
CA ARG A 248 14.66 -12.49 18.73
C ARG A 248 15.27 -12.37 17.33
N GLN A 249 15.76 -11.19 16.96
CA GLN A 249 16.39 -10.95 15.66
C GLN A 249 17.63 -11.85 15.49
N LEU A 250 18.47 -11.96 16.53
CA LEU A 250 19.61 -12.87 16.52
C LEU A 250 19.16 -14.31 16.33
N GLN A 251 18.17 -14.76 17.10
CA GLN A 251 17.65 -16.13 16.99
C GLN A 251 17.15 -16.45 15.58
N GLU A 252 16.34 -15.57 14.98
CA GLU A 252 15.79 -15.77 13.63
C GLU A 252 16.89 -15.82 12.55
N LEU A 253 17.89 -14.93 12.64
CA LEU A 253 19.08 -14.98 11.77
C LEU A 253 19.86 -16.27 11.99
N GLU A 254 19.96 -16.70 13.25
CA GLU A 254 20.76 -17.85 13.62
C GLU A 254 20.18 -19.17 13.09
N GLU A 255 18.88 -19.35 13.28
CA GLU A 255 18.09 -20.47 12.77
C GLU A 255 18.08 -20.52 11.24
N SER A 256 18.18 -19.35 10.59
CA SER A 256 18.27 -19.22 9.13
C SER A 256 19.68 -19.42 8.57
N GLY A 257 20.68 -19.70 9.42
CA GLY A 257 22.08 -19.87 8.99
C GLY A 257 22.77 -18.58 8.55
N ILE A 258 22.17 -17.42 8.79
CA ILE A 258 22.75 -16.11 8.49
C ILE A 258 23.70 -15.76 9.63
N ARG A 259 24.97 -15.49 9.33
CA ARG A 259 26.01 -15.12 10.30
C ARG A 259 26.86 -13.99 9.74
N PRO A 260 27.40 -13.11 10.60
CA PRO A 260 28.36 -12.12 10.17
C PRO A 260 29.66 -12.79 9.74
N GLU A 261 30.31 -12.23 8.73
CA GLU A 261 31.65 -12.61 8.29
C GLU A 261 32.65 -12.48 9.45
N THR A 262 33.56 -13.45 9.54
CA THR A 262 34.64 -13.38 10.53
C THR A 262 35.68 -12.39 10.05
N ILE A 263 35.89 -11.31 10.81
CA ILE A 263 36.99 -10.39 10.54
C ILE A 263 38.24 -10.99 11.18
N GLU A 264 39.15 -11.51 10.36
CA GLU A 264 40.50 -11.84 10.83
C GLU A 264 41.25 -10.54 11.13
N VAL A 265 41.34 -10.20 12.41
CA VAL A 265 42.17 -9.08 12.85
C VAL A 265 43.62 -9.59 12.86
N ALA A 266 44.41 -9.13 11.88
CA ALA A 266 45.86 -9.24 11.96
C ALA A 266 46.32 -8.33 13.10
N TRP A 267 46.46 -8.90 14.29
CA TRP A 267 47.07 -8.19 15.41
C TRP A 267 48.45 -7.72 14.96
N ALA A 268 48.72 -6.42 15.15
CA ALA A 268 50.06 -5.89 14.92
C ALA A 268 51.04 -6.74 15.74
N ASP A 269 52.09 -7.21 15.07
CA ASP A 269 53.14 -8.01 15.67
C ASP A 269 53.68 -7.26 16.89
N LEU A 270 53.36 -7.74 18.10
CA LEU A 270 53.77 -7.08 19.34
C LEU A 270 55.29 -7.11 19.50
N ASP A 271 55.98 -7.97 18.74
CA ASP A 271 57.44 -8.00 18.64
C ASP A 271 58.02 -6.81 17.85
N ALA A 272 57.19 -6.00 17.17
CA ALA A 272 57.61 -4.76 16.52
C ALA A 272 57.84 -3.61 17.52
N PHE A 273 57.35 -3.74 18.76
CA PHE A 273 57.67 -2.86 19.87
C PHE A 273 58.82 -3.51 20.64
N GLY A 274 60.07 -3.23 20.23
CA GLY A 274 61.28 -3.80 20.83
C GLY A 274 61.34 -3.68 22.37
N PRO A 275 62.22 -4.45 23.04
CA PRO A 275 62.24 -4.56 24.50
C PRO A 275 62.39 -3.20 25.19
N ALA A 276 61.59 -3.01 26.25
CA ALA A 276 61.52 -1.80 27.08
C ALA A 276 62.83 -1.44 27.78
#